data_AF-A0A671LVH6-F1
#
_entry.id   AF-A0A671LVH6-F1
#
_cell.length_a   1.000
_cell.length_b   1.000
_cell.length_c   1.000
_cell.angle_alpha   90.00
_cell.angle_beta   90.00
_cell.angle_gamma   90.00
#
_symmetry.space_group_name_H-M   'P 1'
#
loop_
_entity.id
_entity.type
_entity.pdbx_description
1 polymer ?
#
loop_
_entity_poly.entity_id
_entity_poly.type
_entity_poly.pdbx_seq_one_letter_code
_entity_poly.pdbx_strand_id
1 'polypeptide(L)'
;MQGTNLFKSHLKETFNGSFHRFGYTWSFQTCTGSFIRRKTMAEKPIWEQIGSGFVQHYYQQFDTDRVKLADLYTDASCLTWEGEGFQGKNAIMTKLSSLPFQTIQHSITAQDHHPTPDSCVMSMVMGQLKADQDQVMGFQQVFLLKNVDNKWVCTNDMFRLALHNFGA
;
A
#
# COMPACT_ATOMS: atom_id res chain seq x y z
N MET A 1 -34.88 -14.55 11.81
CA MET A 1 -33.41 -14.67 11.90
C MET A 1 -32.86 -14.39 10.50
N GLN A 2 -32.60 -13.15 10.06
CA GLN A 2 -31.62 -12.14 10.50
C GLN A 2 -30.14 -12.61 10.40
N GLY A 3 -29.34 -11.79 9.69
CA GLY A 3 -27.87 -11.82 9.61
C GLY A 3 -27.34 -12.62 8.43
N THR A 4 -26.89 -12.04 7.32
CA THR A 4 -25.74 -11.14 7.25
C THR A 4 -25.74 -10.38 5.90
N ASN A 5 -26.63 -9.39 5.79
CA ASN A 5 -26.44 -8.23 4.93
C ASN A 5 -25.83 -7.15 5.83
N LEU A 6 -24.55 -6.80 5.66
CA LEU A 6 -23.94 -5.51 6.01
C LEU A 6 -22.43 -5.60 5.68
N PHE A 7 -21.89 -4.57 5.02
CA PHE A 7 -20.51 -4.43 4.50
C PHE A 7 -20.18 -4.94 3.08
N LYS A 8 -21.10 -4.84 2.13
CA LYS A 8 -20.76 -4.63 0.70
C LYS A 8 -21.56 -3.49 0.05
N SER A 9 -21.80 -2.41 0.80
CA SER A 9 -22.50 -1.24 0.27
C SER A 9 -22.00 0.05 0.94
N HIS A 10 -21.02 0.71 0.30
CA HIS A 10 -20.95 2.16 0.41
C HIS A 10 -20.39 2.80 -0.85
N LEU A 11 -21.11 3.83 -1.32
CA LEU A 11 -20.82 4.77 -2.42
C LEU A 11 -21.11 4.30 -3.85
N LYS A 12 -22.41 4.11 -4.14
CA LYS A 12 -23.00 4.67 -5.36
C LYS A 12 -24.00 5.75 -4.94
N GLU A 13 -23.52 6.98 -4.78
CA GLU A 13 -24.41 8.13 -4.76
C GLU A 13 -24.79 8.47 -6.20
N THR A 14 -25.98 8.05 -6.60
CA THR A 14 -26.71 8.65 -7.72
C THR A 14 -27.34 9.93 -7.20
N PHE A 15 -26.73 11.08 -7.49
CA PHE A 15 -27.43 12.36 -7.39
C PHE A 15 -28.50 12.40 -8.47
N ASN A 16 -29.77 12.40 -8.05
CA ASN A 16 -30.89 12.72 -8.93
C ASN A 16 -31.51 14.02 -8.40
N GLY A 17 -31.19 15.14 -9.04
CA GLY A 17 -31.70 16.46 -8.70
C GLY A 17 -31.48 17.43 -9.84
N SER A 18 -32.54 18.11 -10.24
CA SER A 18 -32.50 19.16 -11.26
C SER A 18 -31.99 20.46 -10.66
N PHE A 19 -30.85 20.96 -11.16
CA PHE A 19 -30.42 22.34 -10.92
C PHE A 19 -30.79 23.19 -12.14
N HIS A 20 -31.68 24.16 -11.96
CA HIS A 20 -31.89 25.20 -12.97
C HIS A 20 -30.91 26.35 -12.73
N ARG A 21 -29.78 26.36 -13.47
CA ARG A 21 -29.12 27.61 -13.85
C ARG A 21 -28.10 27.41 -14.98
N PHE A 22 -28.21 28.23 -16.01
CA PHE A 22 -27.32 28.40 -17.17
C PHE A 22 -27.33 27.30 -18.28
N GLY A 23 -28.32 27.40 -19.18
CA GLY A 23 -28.00 27.74 -20.58
C GLY A 23 -27.59 26.68 -21.60
N TYR A 24 -27.62 25.37 -21.33
CA TYR A 24 -27.30 24.36 -22.35
C TYR A 24 -28.36 23.25 -22.44
N THR A 25 -28.97 23.11 -23.61
CA THR A 25 -29.85 21.98 -23.99
C THR A 25 -29.00 20.84 -24.53
N TRP A 26 -29.09 19.67 -23.90
CA TRP A 26 -28.54 18.42 -24.45
C TRP A 26 -29.66 17.63 -25.12
N SER A 27 -29.53 17.34 -26.41
CA SER A 27 -30.38 16.40 -27.13
C SER A 27 -29.80 14.99 -27.00
N PHE A 28 -30.61 14.05 -26.51
CA PHE A 28 -30.29 12.62 -26.55
C PHE A 28 -30.89 12.01 -27.82
N GLN A 29 -30.03 11.66 -28.78
CA GLN A 29 -30.43 10.82 -29.90
C GLN A 29 -30.27 9.35 -29.48
N THR A 30 -31.36 8.59 -29.51
CA THR A 30 -31.34 7.15 -29.25
C THR A 30 -30.69 6.41 -30.42
N CYS A 31 -29.36 6.24 -30.36
CA CYS A 31 -28.69 5.27 -31.23
C CYS A 31 -28.71 3.89 -30.55
N THR A 32 -29.53 2.99 -31.08
CA THR A 32 -29.49 1.55 -30.84
C THR A 32 -28.22 0.95 -31.47
N GLY A 33 -27.08 1.13 -30.79
CA GLY A 33 -25.85 0.43 -31.07
C GLY A 33 -25.52 -0.48 -29.90
N SER A 34 -25.34 -1.79 -30.14
CA SER A 34 -24.81 -2.71 -29.13
C SER A 34 -23.43 -2.22 -28.70
N PHE A 35 -23.37 -1.61 -27.53
CA PHE A 35 -22.14 -1.09 -26.95
C PHE A 35 -21.35 -2.30 -26.44
N ILE A 36 -20.51 -2.87 -27.30
CA ILE A 36 -19.40 -3.71 -26.81
C ILE A 36 -18.52 -2.77 -25.99
N ARG A 37 -18.74 -2.75 -24.68
CA ARG A 37 -17.85 -2.10 -23.71
C ARG A 37 -16.52 -2.82 -23.82
N ARG A 38 -15.64 -2.37 -24.71
CA ARG A 38 -14.22 -2.69 -24.63
C ARG A 38 -13.82 -2.34 -23.21
N LYS A 39 -13.55 -3.36 -22.40
CA LYS A 39 -12.89 -3.21 -21.13
C LYS A 39 -11.45 -2.85 -21.48
N THR A 40 -11.21 -1.60 -21.91
CA THR A 40 -9.87 -1.03 -21.79
C THR A 40 -9.53 -1.21 -20.33
N MET A 41 -8.53 -2.05 -20.04
CA MET A 41 -7.95 -2.09 -18.71
C MET A 41 -7.47 -0.66 -18.49
N ALA A 42 -8.19 0.09 -17.66
CA ALA A 42 -7.74 1.41 -17.28
C ALA A 42 -6.33 1.23 -16.72
N GLU A 43 -5.35 1.85 -17.36
CA GLU A 43 -3.97 1.76 -16.93
C GLU A 43 -3.91 2.27 -15.48
N LYS A 44 -3.27 1.51 -14.60
CA LYS A 44 -3.18 1.91 -13.19
C LYS A 44 -2.51 3.28 -13.12
N PRO A 45 -2.98 4.19 -12.27
CA PRO A 45 -2.31 5.46 -12.05
C PRO A 45 -0.83 5.29 -11.72
N ILE A 46 0.01 6.25 -12.11
CA ILE A 46 1.46 6.16 -11.97
C ILE A 46 1.93 5.87 -10.53
N TRP A 47 1.27 6.46 -9.52
CA TRP A 47 1.60 6.22 -8.11
C TRP A 47 1.29 4.79 -7.66
N GLU A 48 0.25 4.15 -8.20
CA GLU A 48 -0.03 2.74 -7.94
C GLU A 48 1.04 1.84 -8.57
N GLN A 49 1.53 2.19 -9.75
CA GLN A 49 2.62 1.44 -10.40
C GLN A 49 3.92 1.55 -9.57
N ILE A 50 4.27 2.76 -9.13
CA ILE A 50 5.44 3.01 -8.29
C ILE A 50 5.32 2.28 -6.94
N GLY A 51 4.18 2.47 -6.26
CA GLY A 51 3.94 1.90 -4.94
C GLY A 51 3.95 0.37 -4.97
N SER A 52 3.22 -0.24 -5.89
CA SER A 52 3.17 -1.70 -6.01
C SER A 52 4.50 -2.32 -6.44
N GLY A 53 5.23 -1.65 -7.34
CA GLY A 53 6.59 -2.06 -7.72
C GLY A 53 7.58 -1.99 -6.56
N PHE A 54 7.52 -0.92 -5.76
CA PHE A 54 8.33 -0.78 -4.54
C PHE A 54 8.00 -1.88 -3.53
N VAL A 55 6.72 -2.10 -3.23
CA VAL A 55 6.26 -3.13 -2.28
C VAL A 55 6.76 -4.51 -2.71
N GLN A 56 6.56 -4.88 -3.98
CA GLN A 56 7.04 -6.15 -4.50
C GLN A 56 8.55 -6.30 -4.32
N HIS A 57 9.31 -5.27 -4.70
CA HIS A 57 10.77 -5.30 -4.58
C HIS A 57 11.23 -5.38 -3.12
N TYR A 58 10.63 -4.58 -2.23
CA TYR A 58 10.96 -4.54 -0.80
C TYR A 58 10.83 -5.92 -0.16
N TYR A 59 9.65 -6.55 -0.24
CA TYR A 59 9.44 -7.85 0.41
C TYR A 59 10.23 -8.97 -0.25
N GLN A 60 10.45 -8.91 -1.57
CA GLN A 60 11.35 -9.87 -2.23
C GLN A 60 12.76 -9.80 -1.66
N GLN A 61 13.34 -8.60 -1.47
CA GLN A 61 14.65 -8.46 -0.85
C GLN A 61 14.61 -8.85 0.63
N PHE A 62 13.56 -8.47 1.36
CA PHE A 62 13.41 -8.81 2.77
C PHE A 62 13.43 -10.32 3.01
N ASP A 63 12.75 -11.09 2.15
CA ASP A 63 12.62 -12.54 2.29
C ASP A 63 13.87 -13.29 1.82
N THR A 64 14.62 -12.74 0.87
CA THR A 64 15.74 -13.45 0.21
C THR A 64 17.13 -12.97 0.63
N ASP A 65 17.32 -11.66 0.76
CA ASP A 65 18.62 -11.04 1.02
C ASP A 65 18.43 -9.64 1.63
N ARG A 66 18.21 -9.61 2.95
CA ARG A 66 17.92 -8.38 3.70
C ARG A 66 19.00 -7.31 3.53
N VAL A 67 20.25 -7.68 3.24
CA VAL A 67 21.35 -6.71 3.07
C VAL A 67 21.06 -5.74 1.93
N LYS A 68 20.36 -6.18 0.88
CA LYS A 68 19.99 -5.35 -0.27
C LYS A 68 18.95 -4.28 0.04
N LEU A 69 18.24 -4.36 1.17
CA LEU A 69 17.34 -3.30 1.61
C LEU A 69 18.09 -1.99 1.88
N ALA A 70 19.41 -2.04 2.11
CA ALA A 70 20.23 -0.84 2.30
C ALA A 70 20.10 0.14 1.13
N ASP A 71 19.88 -0.34 -0.10
CA ASP A 71 19.74 0.50 -1.29
C ASP A 71 18.41 1.27 -1.35
N LEU A 72 17.44 0.91 -0.51
CA LEU A 72 16.13 1.55 -0.45
C LEU A 72 16.09 2.71 0.56
N TYR A 73 17.09 2.81 1.44
CA TYR A 73 17.15 3.82 2.49
C TYR A 73 18.31 4.80 2.30
N THR A 74 18.17 5.96 2.92
CA THR A 74 19.14 7.06 2.93
C THR A 74 19.49 7.45 4.37
N ASP A 75 20.45 8.35 4.55
CA ASP A 75 20.80 8.86 5.88
C ASP A 75 19.69 9.71 6.52
N ALA A 76 18.74 10.21 5.70
CA ALA A 76 17.55 10.92 6.16
C ALA A 76 16.34 10.01 6.42
N SER A 77 16.44 8.71 6.14
CA SER A 77 15.32 7.78 6.31
C SER A 77 15.03 7.48 7.78
N CYS A 78 13.75 7.25 8.10
CA CYS A 78 13.31 6.88 9.44
C CYS A 78 12.50 5.58 9.40
N LEU A 79 12.84 4.64 10.28
CA LEU A 79 12.06 3.43 10.55
C LEU A 79 11.44 3.51 11.94
N THR A 80 10.17 3.15 12.07
CA THR A 80 9.56 2.78 13.35
C THR A 80 9.23 1.29 13.30
N TRP A 81 9.90 0.48 14.11
CA TRP A 81 9.68 -0.96 14.19
C TRP A 81 9.09 -1.34 15.54
N GLU A 82 7.86 -1.85 15.57
CA GLU A 82 7.18 -2.20 16.82
C GLU A 82 7.13 -1.04 17.85
N GLY A 83 7.16 0.20 17.36
CA GLY A 83 7.10 1.43 18.18
C GLY A 83 8.45 2.01 18.59
N GLU A 84 9.54 1.33 18.27
CA GLU A 84 10.90 1.83 18.46
C GLU A 84 11.39 2.54 17.19
N GLY A 85 11.96 3.74 17.34
CA GLY A 85 12.42 4.57 16.22
C GLY A 85 13.90 4.40 15.89
N PHE A 86 14.23 4.34 14.61
CA PHE A 86 15.59 4.21 14.07
C PHE A 86 15.79 5.22 12.95
N GLN A 87 16.78 6.10 13.09
CA GLN A 87 17.07 7.14 12.11
C GLN A 87 18.36 6.85 11.34
N GLY A 88 18.29 7.00 10.03
CA GLY A 88 19.39 6.82 9.09
C GLY A 88 19.62 5.38 8.69
N LYS A 89 20.09 5.20 7.44
CA LYS A 89 20.34 3.91 6.80
C LYS A 89 21.07 2.92 7.70
N ASN A 90 22.14 3.34 8.37
CA ASN A 90 22.95 2.43 9.20
C ASN A 90 22.14 1.87 10.38
N ALA A 91 21.42 2.71 11.13
CA ALA A 91 20.60 2.26 12.26
C ALA A 91 19.46 1.34 11.82
N ILE A 92 18.81 1.67 10.69
CA ILE A 92 17.77 0.86 10.06
C ILE A 92 18.33 -0.53 9.72
N MET A 93 19.45 -0.59 9.01
CA MET A 93 20.05 -1.87 8.59
C MET A 93 20.54 -2.69 9.77
N THR A 94 21.06 -2.06 10.82
CA THR A 94 21.40 -2.76 12.07
C THR A 94 20.16 -3.40 12.70
N LYS A 95 19.04 -2.68 12.79
CA LYS A 95 17.78 -3.22 13.34
C LYS A 95 17.24 -4.38 12.50
N LEU A 96 17.16 -4.22 11.18
CA LEU A 96 16.64 -5.26 10.28
C LEU A 96 17.51 -6.53 10.29
N SER A 97 18.83 -6.37 10.46
CA SER A 97 19.77 -7.49 10.57
C SER A 97 19.76 -8.14 11.95
N SER A 98 19.36 -7.43 13.01
CA SER A 98 19.29 -7.96 14.37
C SER A 98 18.01 -8.73 14.68
N LEU A 99 17.07 -8.83 13.73
CA LEU A 99 15.80 -9.52 13.95
C LEU A 99 16.05 -11.03 14.16
N PRO A 100 15.43 -11.66 15.18
CA PRO A 100 15.80 -12.98 15.66
C PRO A 100 15.16 -14.12 14.84
N PHE A 101 15.33 -14.10 13.52
CA PHE A 101 14.85 -15.17 12.63
C PHE A 101 15.82 -15.41 11.47
N GLN A 102 15.91 -16.65 11.01
CA GLN A 102 16.77 -17.03 9.90
C GLN A 102 16.06 -16.79 8.56
N THR A 103 14.85 -17.31 8.43
CA THR A 103 14.00 -17.14 7.25
C THR A 103 12.72 -16.41 7.60
N ILE A 104 12.20 -15.66 6.63
CA ILE A 104 10.91 -15.01 6.73
C ILE A 104 10.24 -15.06 5.36
N GLN A 105 8.92 -15.18 5.36
CA GLN A 105 8.11 -15.11 4.15
C GLN A 105 6.96 -14.16 4.38
N HIS A 106 6.82 -13.15 3.52
CA HIS A 106 5.69 -12.23 3.53
C HIS A 106 4.68 -12.59 2.43
N SER A 107 3.39 -12.48 2.77
CA SER A 107 2.26 -12.62 1.86
C SER A 107 1.38 -11.39 1.97
N ILE A 108 1.39 -10.57 0.93
CA ILE A 108 0.63 -9.31 0.89
C ILE A 108 -0.84 -9.60 0.59
N THR A 109 -1.73 -9.17 1.49
CA THR A 109 -3.19 -9.39 1.35
C THR A 109 -3.88 -8.17 0.76
N ALA A 110 -3.42 -6.97 1.12
CA ALA A 110 -3.90 -5.71 0.58
C ALA A 110 -2.77 -4.68 0.55
N GLN A 111 -2.81 -3.80 -0.44
CA GLN A 111 -1.93 -2.65 -0.53
C GLN A 111 -2.68 -1.50 -1.20
N ASP A 112 -2.52 -0.31 -0.64
CA ASP A 112 -3.15 0.92 -1.13
C ASP A 112 -2.06 1.97 -1.31
N HIS A 113 -2.16 2.76 -2.39
CA HIS A 113 -1.14 3.74 -2.76
C HIS A 113 -1.78 5.09 -3.06
N HIS A 114 -1.25 6.14 -2.45
CA HIS A 114 -1.71 7.51 -2.65
C HIS A 114 -0.55 8.44 -3.02
N PRO A 115 -0.75 9.37 -3.96
CA PRO A 115 0.17 10.48 -4.14
C PRO A 115 0.01 11.45 -2.97
N THR A 116 1.11 12.09 -2.56
CA THR A 116 1.08 13.20 -1.61
C THR A 116 1.29 14.54 -2.32
N PRO A 117 0.91 15.67 -1.72
CA PRO A 117 1.14 17.00 -2.29
C PRO A 117 2.62 17.28 -2.63
N ASP A 118 3.55 16.69 -1.89
CA ASP A 118 5.00 16.91 -2.03
C ASP A 118 5.67 15.98 -3.08
N SER A 119 4.88 15.43 -4.01
CA SER A 119 5.35 14.46 -5.02
C SER A 119 5.95 13.18 -4.44
N CYS A 120 5.51 12.78 -3.24
CA CYS A 120 5.82 11.48 -2.67
C CYS A 120 4.70 10.48 -3.00
N VAL A 121 4.99 9.19 -2.81
CA VAL A 121 3.99 8.12 -2.84
C VAL A 121 3.91 7.49 -1.46
N MET A 122 2.74 7.52 -0.85
CA MET A 122 2.46 6.83 0.40
C MET A 122 1.85 5.46 0.08
N SER A 123 2.41 4.40 0.65
CA SER A 123 1.94 3.03 0.48
C SER A 123 1.56 2.45 1.84
N MET A 124 0.32 2.00 1.99
CA MET A 124 -0.13 1.21 3.14
C MET A 124 -0.21 -0.26 2.71
N VAL A 125 0.39 -1.14 3.49
CA VAL A 125 0.47 -2.57 3.21
C VAL A 125 -0.08 -3.34 4.39
N MET A 126 -0.94 -4.30 4.11
CA MET A 126 -1.40 -5.30 5.07
C MET A 126 -1.07 -6.67 4.52
N GLY A 127 -0.68 -7.58 5.41
CA GLY A 127 -0.30 -8.91 5.01
C GLY A 127 -0.20 -9.87 6.17
N GLN A 128 0.31 -11.05 5.83
CA GLN A 128 0.71 -12.07 6.77
C GLN A 128 2.19 -12.34 6.57
N LEU A 129 2.88 -12.67 7.65
CA LEU A 129 4.27 -13.11 7.61
C LEU A 129 4.44 -14.39 8.42
N LYS A 130 5.43 -15.18 8.03
CA LYS A 130 5.88 -16.36 8.78
C LYS A 130 7.39 -16.28 8.92
N ALA A 131 7.85 -16.20 10.16
CA ALA A 131 9.28 -16.29 10.49
C ALA A 131 9.60 -17.74 10.90
N ASP A 132 10.63 -18.34 10.29
CA ASP A 132 11.07 -19.71 10.58
C ASP A 132 9.91 -20.74 10.66
N GLN A 133 9.74 -21.38 11.82
CA GLN A 133 8.66 -22.33 12.12
C GLN A 133 7.56 -21.73 13.01
N ASP A 134 7.58 -20.42 13.24
CA ASP A 134 6.59 -19.76 14.07
C ASP A 134 5.21 -19.73 13.41
N GLN A 135 4.21 -19.37 14.22
CA GLN A 135 2.85 -19.13 13.75
C GLN A 135 2.81 -17.97 12.75
N VAL A 136 1.89 -18.08 11.77
CA VAL A 136 1.62 -17.00 10.83
C VAL A 136 1.03 -15.81 11.58
N MET A 137 1.64 -14.64 11.43
CA MET A 137 1.18 -13.41 12.07
C MET A 137 0.72 -12.42 11.03
N GLY A 138 -0.37 -11.69 11.32
CA GLY A 138 -0.73 -10.52 10.52
C GLY A 138 0.25 -9.38 10.78
N PHE A 139 0.44 -8.50 9.81
CA PHE A 139 1.20 -7.28 9.98
C PHE A 139 0.60 -6.14 9.15
N GLN A 140 0.96 -4.92 9.53
CA GLN A 140 0.71 -3.70 8.78
C GLN A 140 2.01 -2.91 8.66
N GLN A 141 2.23 -2.33 7.48
CA GLN A 141 3.41 -1.51 7.22
C GLN A 141 3.03 -0.31 6.36
N VAL A 142 3.60 0.85 6.66
CA VAL A 142 3.40 2.08 5.89
C VAL A 142 4.75 2.59 5.41
N PHE A 143 4.81 2.91 4.11
CA PHE A 143 5.98 3.50 3.47
C PHE A 143 5.66 4.88 2.92
N LEU A 144 6.59 5.82 3.08
CA LEU A 144 6.62 7.06 2.31
C LEU A 144 7.82 7.00 1.35
N LEU A 145 7.53 7.12 0.06
CA LEU A 145 8.50 7.02 -1.02
C LEU A 145 8.73 8.39 -1.63
N LYS A 146 9.99 8.74 -1.86
CA LYS A 146 10.39 9.98 -2.52
C LYS A 146 11.32 9.67 -3.68
N ASN A 147 11.16 10.37 -4.79
CA ASN A 147 12.13 10.32 -5.86
C ASN A 147 13.30 11.26 -5.55
N VAL A 148 14.51 10.70 -5.49
CA VAL A 148 15.77 11.43 -5.30
C VAL A 148 16.71 10.96 -6.40
N ASP A 149 17.20 11.89 -7.23
CA ASP A 149 18.12 11.61 -8.33
C ASP A 149 17.65 10.46 -9.26
N ASN A 150 16.37 10.51 -9.67
CA ASN A 150 15.69 9.50 -10.49
C ASN A 150 15.56 8.12 -9.84
N LYS A 151 15.81 7.99 -8.54
CA LYS A 151 15.63 6.75 -7.77
C LYS A 151 14.54 6.93 -6.72
N TRP A 152 13.61 5.98 -6.65
CA TRP A 152 12.63 5.93 -5.57
C TRP A 152 13.26 5.34 -4.31
N VAL A 153 13.31 6.13 -3.25
CA VAL A 153 13.82 5.74 -1.92
C VAL A 153 12.73 5.83 -0.87
N CYS A 154 12.84 5.05 0.19
CA CYS A 154 11.95 5.07 1.34
C CYS A 154 12.45 6.09 2.37
N THR A 155 11.68 7.15 2.60
CA THR A 155 12.00 8.18 3.61
C THR A 155 11.41 7.84 4.97
N ASN A 156 10.25 7.19 5.00
CA ASN A 156 9.58 6.79 6.24
C ASN A 156 9.06 5.38 6.09
N ASP A 157 9.32 4.56 7.10
CA ASP A 157 8.89 3.17 7.20
C ASP A 157 8.31 2.97 8.60
N MET A 158 7.10 2.43 8.70
CA MET A 158 6.46 2.13 9.97
C MET A 158 5.89 0.73 9.93
N PHE A 159 6.45 -0.18 10.73
CA PHE A 159 6.05 -1.57 10.80
C PHE A 159 5.41 -1.89 12.16
N ARG A 160 4.29 -2.62 12.11
CA ARG A 160 3.61 -3.19 13.27
C ARG A 160 3.11 -4.61 12.96
N LEU A 161 3.36 -5.55 13.85
CA LEU A 161 2.63 -6.81 13.91
C LEU A 161 1.18 -6.53 14.29
N ALA A 162 0.26 -7.24 13.66
CA ALA A 162 -1.13 -7.28 14.08
C ALA A 162 -1.19 -8.14 15.36
N LEU A 163 -1.20 -7.48 16.51
CA LEU A 163 -1.35 -8.17 17.78
C LEU A 163 -2.77 -8.75 17.87
N HIS A 164 -2.87 -10.07 17.87
CA HIS A 164 -4.06 -10.75 18.35
C HIS A 164 -4.08 -10.68 19.88
N ASN A 165 -4.72 -9.65 20.45
CA ASN A 165 -5.13 -9.69 21.86
C ASN A 165 -6.28 -10.70 22.02
N PHE A 166 -5.96 -11.99 22.02
CA PHE A 166 -6.86 -13.02 22.54
C PHE A 166 -6.38 -13.41 23.95
N GLY A 167 -6.85 -12.66 24.94
CA GLY A 167 -6.63 -13.00 26.36
C GLY A 167 -6.53 -11.79 27.27
N ALA A 168 -7.67 -11.30 27.73
CA ALA A 168 -7.86 -10.87 29.11
C ALA A 168 -9.06 -11.64 29.65
#